data_AF-A0AAU5UK79-F1
#
_entry.id   AF-A0AAU5UK79-F1
#
_cell.length_a   1.000
_cell.length_b   1.000
_cell.length_c   1.000
_cell.angle_alpha   90.00
_cell.angle_beta   90.00
_cell.angle_gamma   90.00
#
_symmetry.space_group_name_H-M   'P 1'
#
loop_
_entity.id
_entity.type
_entity.pdbx_description
1 polymer ?
#
loop_
_entity_poly.entity_id
_entity_poly.type
_entity_poly.pdbx_seq_one_letter_code
_entity_poly.pdbx_strand_id
1 'polypeptide(L)'
;MSSTAIALGATTKFYGAVRPAHAGKPVYLQQYVNRTWKTIATVKLNSAGAYAFGIKPRTRGTYAYRTVFTADADHAQTVSVAKAVTVR
;
A
#
# COMPACT_ATOMS: atom_id res chain seq x y z
N MET A 1 -10.04 2.95 13.72
CA MET A 1 -8.96 2.61 12.76
C MET A 1 -7.97 1.69 13.46
N SER A 2 -7.71 0.49 12.93
CA SER A 2 -6.70 -0.43 13.50
C SER A 2 -5.31 0.06 13.12
N SER A 3 -4.57 0.68 14.05
CA SER A 3 -3.16 1.01 13.82
C SER A 3 -2.29 -0.23 13.99
N THR A 4 -1.72 -0.76 12.91
CA THR A 4 -0.66 -1.77 13.03
C THR A 4 0.58 -1.05 13.57
N ALA A 5 1.11 -1.50 14.70
CA ALA A 5 2.33 -0.93 15.27
C ALA A 5 3.57 -1.62 14.69
N ILE A 6 4.52 -0.83 14.22
CA ILE A 6 5.78 -1.32 13.64
C ILE A 6 6.95 -0.80 14.49
N ALA A 7 7.90 -1.66 14.84
CA ALA A 7 9.15 -1.22 15.46
C ALA A 7 10.04 -0.50 14.43
N LEU A 8 10.66 0.63 14.80
CA LEU A 8 11.62 1.32 13.95
C LEU A 8 12.71 0.37 13.42
N GLY A 9 12.95 0.39 12.10
CA GLY A 9 13.95 -0.47 11.46
C GLY A 9 13.49 -1.90 11.13
N ALA A 10 12.33 -2.33 11.61
CA ALA A 10 11.72 -3.59 11.19
C ALA A 10 11.00 -3.43 9.83
N THR A 11 11.12 -4.44 8.97
CA THR A 11 10.34 -4.51 7.74
C THR A 11 8.97 -5.08 8.05
N THR A 12 7.92 -4.33 7.76
CA THR A 12 6.54 -4.83 7.85
C THR A 12 5.98 -5.06 6.46
N LYS A 13 5.33 -6.21 6.28
CA LYS A 13 4.63 -6.53 5.05
C LYS A 13 3.29 -5.79 5.00
N PHE A 14 3.11 -4.95 4.00
CA PHE A 14 1.81 -4.37 3.62
C PHE A 14 1.29 -5.14 2.42
N TYR A 15 0.24 -5.92 2.59
CA TYR A 15 -0.24 -6.84 1.57
C TYR A 15 -1.77 -6.82 1.47
N GLY A 16 -2.26 -7.33 0.35
CA GLY A 16 -3.67 -7.47 0.05
C GLY A 16 -3.87 -8.18 -1.27
N ALA A 17 -5.12 -8.27 -1.71
CA ALA A 17 -5.47 -8.80 -3.02
C ALA A 17 -6.58 -7.96 -3.67
N VAL A 18 -6.56 -7.91 -4.99
CA VAL A 18 -7.59 -7.33 -5.84
C VAL A 18 -8.40 -8.48 -6.44
N ARG A 19 -9.73 -8.36 -6.39
CA ARG A 19 -10.66 -9.35 -6.94
C ARG A 19 -11.66 -8.63 -7.87
N PRO A 20 -11.91 -9.15 -9.09
CA PRO A 20 -11.27 -10.32 -9.71
C PRO A 20 -9.76 -10.13 -9.93
N ALA A 21 -9.03 -11.23 -10.15
CA ALA A 21 -7.57 -11.20 -10.24
C ALA A 21 -7.11 -10.53 -11.55
N HIS A 22 -6.33 -9.45 -11.42
CA HIS A 22 -5.78 -8.72 -12.56
C HIS A 22 -4.25 -8.88 -12.64
N ALA A 23 -3.79 -10.11 -12.90
CA ALA A 23 -2.37 -10.45 -12.93
C ALA A 23 -1.54 -9.51 -13.82
N GLY A 24 -0.35 -9.14 -13.36
CA GLY A 24 0.57 -8.27 -14.08
C GLY A 24 0.24 -6.77 -14.04
N LYS A 25 -0.95 -6.38 -13.56
CA LYS A 25 -1.31 -4.97 -13.39
C LYS A 25 -0.61 -4.34 -12.18
N PRO A 26 -0.23 -3.05 -12.26
CA PRO A 26 0.47 -2.39 -11.17
C PRO A 26 -0.46 -2.04 -10.01
N VAL A 27 0.08 -2.14 -8.79
CA VAL A 27 -0.46 -1.59 -7.55
C VAL A 27 0.55 -0.61 -7.00
N TYR A 28 0.08 0.56 -6.60
CA TYR A 28 0.90 1.65 -6.08
C TYR A 28 0.71 1.75 -4.58
N LEU A 29 1.79 1.61 -3.81
CA LEU A 29 1.79 1.95 -2.39
C LEU A 29 2.03 3.45 -2.26
N GLN A 30 1.10 4.12 -1.60
CA GLN A 30 1.18 5.53 -1.30
C GLN A 30 1.31 5.77 0.19
N GLN A 31 2.11 6.78 0.53
CA GLN A 31 2.26 7.30 1.87
C GLN A 31 1.69 8.72 1.92
N TYR A 32 1.01 9.05 3.02
CA TYR A 32 0.56 10.40 3.27
C TYR A 32 1.72 11.25 3.81
N VAL A 33 2.13 12.26 3.05
CA VAL A 33 3.25 13.15 3.35
C VAL A 33 2.84 14.58 3.02
N ASN A 34 3.05 15.52 3.95
CA ASN A 34 2.74 16.95 3.76
C ASN A 34 1.33 17.18 3.18
N ARG A 35 0.32 16.54 3.79
CA ARG A 35 -1.09 16.59 3.38
C ARG A 35 -1.42 16.00 2.00
N THR A 36 -0.47 15.34 1.34
CA THR A 36 -0.64 14.76 0.00
C THR A 36 -0.30 13.27 0.00
N TRP A 37 -0.93 12.50 -0.90
CA TRP A 37 -0.57 11.10 -1.09
C TRP A 37 0.54 10.98 -2.14
N LYS A 38 1.67 10.40 -1.75
CA LYS A 38 2.81 10.18 -2.64
C LYS A 38 3.05 8.70 -2.84
N THR A 39 3.21 8.27 -4.09
CA THR A 39 3.63 6.90 -4.40
C THR A 39 5.07 6.70 -3.97
N ILE A 40 5.31 5.67 -3.15
CA ILE A 40 6.62 5.33 -2.61
C ILE A 40 7.13 3.98 -3.11
N ALA A 41 6.24 3.12 -3.63
CA ALA A 41 6.59 1.85 -4.24
C ALA A 41 5.50 1.38 -5.21
N THR A 42 5.89 0.54 -6.16
CA THR A 42 4.98 -0.10 -7.11
C THR A 42 5.32 -1.58 -7.20
N VAL A 43 4.31 -2.45 -7.16
CA VAL A 43 4.47 -3.88 -7.43
C VAL A 43 3.39 -4.33 -8.41
N LYS A 44 3.62 -5.46 -9.09
CA LYS A 44 2.60 -6.05 -9.96
C LYS A 44 1.80 -7.10 -9.18
N LEU A 45 0.51 -7.20 -9.49
CA LEU A 45 -0.32 -8.29 -9.03
C LEU A 45 0.21 -9.63 -9.55
N ASN A 46 0.24 -10.65 -8.69
CA ASN A 46 0.51 -12.02 -9.12
C ASN A 46 -0.72 -12.65 -9.82
N SER A 47 -0.60 -13.91 -10.25
CA SER A 47 -1.69 -14.67 -10.90
C SER A 47 -2.97 -14.77 -10.06
N ALA A 48 -2.85 -14.71 -8.73
CA ALA A 48 -3.97 -14.73 -7.80
C ALA A 48 -4.54 -13.33 -7.48
N GLY A 49 -4.04 -12.26 -8.13
CA GLY A 49 -4.44 -10.88 -7.83
C GLY A 49 -3.90 -10.37 -6.49
N ALA A 50 -2.90 -11.02 -5.89
CA ALA A 50 -2.29 -10.59 -4.64
C ALA A 50 -1.07 -9.68 -4.85
N TYR A 51 -0.84 -8.78 -3.89
CA TYR A 51 0.33 -7.91 -3.82
C TYR A 51 0.90 -7.87 -2.40
N ALA A 52 2.20 -7.59 -2.30
CA ALA A 52 2.87 -7.33 -1.03
C ALA A 52 3.99 -6.29 -1.22
N PHE A 53 4.08 -5.36 -0.28
CA PHE A 53 5.13 -4.37 -0.16
C PHE A 53 5.89 -4.56 1.16
N GLY A 54 7.20 -4.39 1.13
CA GLY A 54 8.00 -4.26 2.35
C GLY A 54 8.12 -2.79 2.75
N ILE A 55 7.54 -2.41 3.88
CA ILE A 55 7.68 -1.07 4.43
C ILE A 55 8.73 -1.11 5.53
N LYS A 56 9.78 -0.29 5.39
CA LYS A 56 10.83 -0.10 6.41
C LYS A 56 10.93 1.38 6.78
N PRO A 57 10.18 1.83 7.81
CA PRO A 57 10.24 3.21 8.27
C PRO A 57 11.64 3.55 8.80
N ARG A 58 12.19 4.69 8.38
CA ARG A 58 13.51 5.19 8.82
C ARG A 58 13.44 6.22 9.94
N THR A 59 12.27 6.80 10.17
CA THR A 59 12.01 7.77 11.23
C THR A 59 10.83 7.30 12.07
N ARG A 60 10.79 7.73 13.34
CA ARG A 60 9.66 7.45 14.25
C ARG A 60 8.52 8.41 13.94
N GLY A 61 7.28 7.95 14.10
CA GLY A 61 6.10 8.77 13.84
C GLY A 61 4.88 7.95 13.44
N THR A 62 3.77 8.66 13.23
CA THR A 62 2.55 8.07 12.68
C THR A 62 2.53 8.27 11.17
N TYR A 63 2.39 7.18 10.43
CA TYR A 63 2.32 7.20 8.97
C TYR A 63 1.00 6.60 8.51
N ALA A 64 0.39 7.23 7.50
CA ALA A 64 -0.75 6.65 6.82
C ALA A 64 -0.30 6.09 5.48
N TYR A 65 -0.67 4.83 5.21
CA TYR A 65 -0.40 4.16 3.95
C TYR A 65 -1.71 3.76 3.28
N ARG A 66 -1.75 3.80 1.96
CA ARG A 66 -2.84 3.24 1.17
C ARG A 66 -2.28 2.58 -0.08
N THR A 67 -3.01 1.61 -0.62
CA THR A 67 -2.73 1.08 -1.95
C THR A 67 -3.73 1.59 -2.96
N VAL A 68 -3.23 1.96 -4.14
CA VAL A 68 -4.04 2.43 -5.26
C VAL A 68 -3.86 1.46 -6.40
N PHE A 69 -4.98 1.01 -6.97
CA PHE A 69 -5.03 0.26 -8.21
C PHE A 69 -5.68 1.14 -9.27
N THR A 70 -4.87 1.78 -10.10
CA THR A 70 -5.37 2.49 -11.27
C THR A 70 -5.60 1.44 -12.36
N ALA A 71 -6.83 0.96 -12.45
CA ALA A 71 -7.24 0.23 -13.64
C ALA A 71 -7.13 1.19 -14.84
N ASP A 72 -6.58 0.68 -15.94
CA ASP A 72 -6.36 1.40 -17.21
C ASP A 72 -7.70 1.76 -17.89
N ALA A 73 -7.65 2.53 -18.98
CA ALA A 73 -8.72 3.33 -19.62
C ALA A 73 -10.14 2.72 -19.80
N ASP A 74 -10.34 1.43 -19.57
CA ASP A 74 -11.62 0.73 -19.72
C ASP A 74 -12.23 0.22 -18.40
N HIS A 75 -11.60 0.41 -17.24
CA HIS A 75 -12.13 -0.11 -15.96
C HIS A 75 -11.98 0.84 -14.77
N ALA A 76 -12.97 0.84 -13.87
CA ALA A 76 -13.06 1.75 -12.72
C ALA A 76 -11.88 1.63 -11.75
N GLN A 77 -11.33 2.77 -11.32
CA GLN A 77 -10.27 2.84 -10.29
C GLN A 77 -10.73 2.18 -8.98
N THR A 78 -9.90 1.30 -8.41
CA THR A 78 -10.12 0.74 -7.08
C THR A 78 -9.09 1.31 -6.11
N VAL A 79 -9.57 1.95 -5.05
CA VAL A 79 -8.74 2.46 -3.95
C VAL A 79 -9.00 1.60 -2.71
N SER A 80 -7.96 1.00 -2.14
CA SER A 80 -8.11 0.26 -0.88
C SER A 80 -8.38 1.22 0.28
N VAL A 81 -9.10 0.77 1.32
CA VAL A 81 -9.21 1.49 2.60
C VAL A 81 -7.80 1.84 3.12
N ALA A 82 -7.58 3.11 3.45
CA ALA A 82 -6.30 3.57 4.01
C ALA A 82 -6.04 2.91 5.38
N LYS A 83 -4.82 2.41 5.58
CA LYS A 83 -4.38 1.84 6.86
C LYS A 83 -3.40 2.78 7.55
N ALA A 84 -3.72 3.15 8.79
CA ALA A 84 -2.82 3.89 9.66
C ALA A 84 -1.81 2.94 10.29
N VAL A 85 -0.56 3.36 10.37
CA VAL A 85 0.55 2.58 10.90
C VAL A 85 1.36 3.47 11.84
N THR A 86 1.52 3.03 13.09
CA THR A 86 2.28 3.77 14.10
C THR A 86 3.65 3.14 14.25
N VAL A 87 4.69 3.92 13.97
CA VAL A 87 6.08 3.47 14.13
C VAL A 87 6.55 3.89 15.50
N ARG A 88 6.81 2.91 16.34
CA ARG A 88 7.20 3.10 17.73
C ARG A 88 8.70 3.12 17.86
#